data_AF-A0A8W8KXE5-F1
#
_entry.id   AF-A0A8W8KXE5-F1
#
_cell.length_a   1.000
_cell.length_b   1.000
_cell.length_c   1.000
_cell.angle_alpha   90.00
_cell.angle_beta   90.00
_cell.angle_gamma   90.00
#
_symmetry.space_group_name_H-M   'P 1'
#
loop_
_entity.id
_entity.type
_entity.pdbx_description
1 polymer ?
#
loop_
_entity_poly.entity_id
_entity_poly.type
_entity_poly.pdbx_seq_one_letter_code
_entity_poly.pdbx_strand_id
1 'polypeptide(L)'
;CLFRHNTYLQECTGVRDPSYPYNVHDVKLLVLKFAQEKSFSEDSGGGGRQSNMHLLPFIMHMALYVINTTRSVTREEKNLGNFLDAIKDKWIENCYETEGPLYWTTMALHILSPAKWKERRVKLLDRCMVLAQTRHVTPGGTKTLADKAVKEYSVYKPYLVFFGIINEVYQKVFKKVSVNGDNSWSSAVADYIRHNDKALIEACDRVLAAYQDEMLPCESFSEFCDVVGLLEEIPDPDSYLTDLFASLP
;
A
#
# COMPACT_ATOMS: atom_id res chain seq x y z
N CYS A 1 -29.99 -3.92 -10.63
CA CYS A 1 -28.94 -4.57 -11.44
C CYS A 1 -27.76 -5.08 -10.60
N LEU A 2 -27.15 -4.26 -9.73
CA LEU A 2 -26.09 -4.69 -8.79
C LEU A 2 -26.51 -5.80 -7.81
N PHE A 3 -27.73 -5.73 -7.26
CA PHE A 3 -28.21 -6.75 -6.31
C PHE A 3 -28.20 -8.16 -6.91
N ARG A 4 -28.72 -8.34 -8.13
CA ARG A 4 -28.68 -9.63 -8.85
C ARG A 4 -27.25 -10.10 -9.15
N HIS A 5 -26.34 -9.18 -9.45
CA HIS A 5 -24.94 -9.51 -9.70
C HIS A 5 -24.23 -9.97 -8.41
N ASN A 6 -24.47 -9.29 -7.30
CA ASN A 6 -23.94 -9.67 -5.99
C ASN A 6 -24.49 -11.03 -5.53
N THR A 7 -25.78 -11.29 -5.74
CA THR A 7 -26.39 -12.60 -5.47
C THR A 7 -25.78 -13.71 -6.31
N TYR A 8 -25.56 -13.47 -7.61
CA TYR A 8 -24.91 -14.44 -8.50
C TYR A 8 -23.47 -14.75 -8.07
N LEU A 9 -22.67 -13.73 -7.76
CA LEU A 9 -21.30 -13.90 -7.26
C LEU A 9 -21.28 -14.68 -5.94
N GLN A 10 -22.22 -14.39 -5.04
CA GLN A 10 -22.37 -15.08 -3.77
C GLN A 10 -22.72 -16.56 -3.96
N GLU A 11 -23.64 -16.87 -4.89
CA GLU A 11 -24.04 -18.24 -5.23
C GLU A 11 -22.89 -19.04 -5.87
N CYS A 12 -22.05 -18.40 -6.70
CA CYS A 12 -20.94 -19.08 -7.38
C CYS A 12 -19.66 -19.19 -6.54
N THR A 13 -19.39 -18.23 -5.66
CA THR A 13 -18.11 -18.17 -4.91
C THR A 13 -18.24 -18.56 -3.44
N GLY A 14 -19.46 -18.62 -2.89
CA GLY A 14 -19.71 -18.79 -1.46
C GLY A 14 -19.35 -17.57 -0.61
N VAL A 15 -18.84 -16.48 -1.22
CA VAL A 15 -18.47 -15.25 -0.53
C VAL A 15 -19.73 -14.40 -0.33
N ARG A 16 -20.15 -14.26 0.94
CA ARG A 16 -21.43 -13.66 1.33
C ARG A 16 -21.51 -12.13 1.22
N ASP A 17 -20.42 -11.45 0.87
CA ASP A 17 -20.38 -10.00 0.71
C ASP A 17 -19.19 -9.58 -0.18
N PRO A 18 -19.37 -8.85 -1.30
CA PRO A 18 -18.26 -8.19 -1.99
C PRO A 18 -17.80 -6.99 -1.15
N SER A 19 -17.21 -7.29 0.00
CA SER A 19 -16.73 -6.28 0.94
C SER A 19 -15.48 -5.58 0.40
N TYR A 20 -15.26 -4.32 0.78
CA TYR A 20 -14.11 -3.54 0.32
C TYR A 20 -12.72 -4.18 0.62
N PRO A 21 -12.51 -5.02 1.66
CA PRO A 21 -11.22 -5.68 1.89
C PRO A 21 -10.70 -6.46 0.68
N TYR A 22 -11.55 -7.09 -0.12
CA TYR A 22 -11.13 -7.80 -1.33
C TYR A 22 -10.58 -6.84 -2.39
N ASN A 23 -11.27 -5.73 -2.66
CA ASN A 23 -10.77 -4.70 -3.56
C ASN A 23 -9.44 -4.09 -3.05
N VAL A 24 -9.28 -3.93 -1.74
CA VAL A 24 -8.00 -3.50 -1.14
C VAL A 24 -6.91 -4.57 -1.36
N HIS A 25 -7.25 -5.86 -1.29
CA HIS A 25 -6.32 -6.92 -1.68
C HIS A 25 -5.99 -6.92 -3.16
N ASP A 26 -6.93 -6.61 -4.05
CA ASP A 26 -6.65 -6.50 -5.49
C ASP A 26 -5.65 -5.38 -5.78
N VAL A 27 -5.84 -4.21 -5.16
CA VAL A 27 -4.86 -3.11 -5.21
C VAL A 27 -3.50 -3.56 -4.65
N LYS A 28 -3.49 -4.23 -3.49
CA LYS A 28 -2.27 -4.75 -2.86
C LYS A 28 -1.53 -5.71 -3.79
N LEU A 29 -2.23 -6.66 -4.41
CA LEU A 29 -1.64 -7.65 -5.31
C LEU A 29 -1.13 -7.01 -6.60
N LEU A 30 -1.86 -6.03 -7.14
CA LEU A 30 -1.43 -5.25 -8.30
C LEU A 30 -0.10 -4.52 -8.00
N VAL A 31 -0.03 -3.77 -6.90
CA VAL A 31 1.20 -3.06 -6.51
C VAL A 31 2.34 -4.04 -6.18
N LEU A 32 2.02 -5.18 -5.55
CA LEU A 32 3.01 -6.21 -5.25
C LEU A 32 3.63 -6.83 -6.51
N LYS A 33 2.87 -6.95 -7.60
CA LYS A 33 3.40 -7.40 -8.90
C LYS A 33 4.43 -6.42 -9.47
N PHE A 34 4.18 -5.11 -9.39
CA PHE A 34 5.17 -4.10 -9.76
C PHE A 34 6.42 -4.22 -8.89
N ALA A 35 6.23 -4.28 -7.57
CA ALA A 35 7.31 -4.42 -6.60
C ALA A 35 8.19 -5.66 -6.79
N GLN A 36 7.60 -6.78 -7.22
CA GLN A 36 8.31 -8.03 -7.49
C GLN A 36 8.76 -8.16 -8.95
N GLU A 37 8.54 -7.12 -9.77
CA GLU A 37 8.84 -7.08 -11.20
C GLU A 37 8.26 -8.27 -11.98
N LYS A 38 7.14 -8.82 -11.51
CA LYS A 38 6.48 -9.97 -12.13
C LYS A 38 5.79 -9.57 -13.42
N SER A 39 5.67 -10.53 -14.34
CA SER A 39 4.89 -10.31 -15.54
C SER A 39 3.42 -10.09 -15.22
N PHE A 40 2.79 -9.20 -15.99
CA PHE A 40 1.35 -8.98 -15.97
C PHE A 40 0.62 -9.97 -16.90
N SER A 41 1.33 -10.61 -17.83
CA SER A 41 0.73 -11.56 -18.79
C SER A 41 0.12 -12.80 -18.14
N GLU A 42 0.65 -13.25 -17.01
CA GLU A 42 0.26 -14.54 -16.39
C GLU A 42 -1.04 -14.46 -15.59
N ASP A 43 -1.37 -13.30 -14.99
CA ASP A 43 -2.50 -13.19 -14.05
C ASP A 43 -3.55 -12.11 -14.38
N SER A 44 -3.19 -11.01 -15.06
CA SER A 44 -4.16 -9.94 -15.40
C SER A 44 -4.81 -10.13 -16.76
N GLY A 45 -4.60 -11.29 -17.41
CA GLY A 45 -5.08 -11.54 -18.76
C GLY A 45 -4.38 -10.71 -19.85
N GLY A 46 -3.20 -10.16 -19.55
CA GLY A 46 -2.39 -9.34 -20.46
C GLY A 46 -2.20 -7.89 -20.00
N GLY A 47 -1.67 -7.07 -20.92
CA GLY A 47 -1.38 -5.65 -20.70
C GLY A 47 0.04 -5.38 -20.19
N GLY A 48 0.65 -4.30 -20.65
CA GLY A 48 1.96 -3.85 -20.15
C GLY A 48 1.88 -3.20 -18.77
N ARG A 49 3.04 -2.87 -18.20
CA ARG A 49 3.16 -2.11 -16.94
C ARG A 49 2.30 -0.84 -16.94
N GLN A 50 2.27 -0.12 -18.07
CA GLN A 50 1.48 1.10 -18.20
C GLN A 50 -0.02 0.88 -18.04
N SER A 51 -0.60 -0.05 -18.80
CA SER A 51 -2.03 -0.36 -18.71
C SER A 51 -2.44 -0.80 -17.31
N ASN A 52 -1.56 -1.53 -16.60
CA ASN A 52 -1.81 -1.97 -15.23
C ASN A 52 -1.70 -0.81 -14.22
N MET A 53 -0.80 0.15 -14.43
CA MET A 53 -0.73 1.35 -13.60
C MET A 53 -1.97 2.23 -13.81
N HIS A 54 -2.49 2.32 -15.05
CA HIS A 54 -3.73 3.04 -15.36
C HIS A 54 -4.96 2.41 -14.69
N LEU A 55 -4.94 1.10 -14.44
CA LEU A 55 -6.04 0.38 -13.80
C LEU A 55 -6.14 0.68 -12.29
N LEU A 56 -5.03 1.04 -11.65
CA LEU A 56 -4.91 1.21 -10.20
C LEU A 56 -6.00 2.13 -9.59
N PRO A 57 -6.26 3.35 -10.09
CA PRO A 57 -7.29 4.23 -9.51
C PRO A 57 -8.71 3.65 -9.64
N PHE A 58 -8.98 2.88 -10.69
CA PHE A 58 -10.31 2.32 -10.93
C PHE A 58 -10.60 1.14 -10.00
N ILE A 59 -9.61 0.32 -9.67
CA ILE A 59 -9.77 -0.71 -8.62
C ILE A 59 -9.98 -0.04 -7.26
N MET A 60 -9.22 1.03 -6.96
CA MET A 60 -9.41 1.82 -5.73
C MET A 60 -10.82 2.40 -5.64
N HIS A 61 -11.41 2.84 -6.76
CA HIS A 61 -12.76 3.37 -6.80
C HIS A 61 -13.81 2.36 -6.32
N MET A 62 -13.64 1.07 -6.65
CA MET A 62 -14.52 -0.01 -6.20
C MET A 62 -14.48 -0.17 -4.67
N ALA A 63 -13.28 -0.13 -4.07
CA ALA A 63 -13.12 -0.13 -2.62
C ALA A 63 -13.74 1.13 -1.99
N LEU A 64 -13.46 2.32 -2.53
CA LEU A 64 -13.99 3.59 -2.04
C LEU A 64 -15.52 3.65 -2.07
N TYR A 65 -16.14 3.12 -3.13
CA TYR A 65 -17.60 3.06 -3.23
C TYR A 65 -18.21 2.29 -2.06
N VAL A 66 -17.68 1.10 -1.76
CA VAL A 66 -18.18 0.27 -0.64
C VAL A 66 -17.82 0.89 0.71
N ILE A 67 -16.61 1.46 0.87
CA ILE A 67 -16.19 2.15 2.10
C ILE A 67 -17.11 3.34 2.42
N ASN A 68 -17.43 4.16 1.42
CA ASN A 68 -18.26 5.35 1.58
C ASN A 68 -19.73 4.99 1.86
N THR A 69 -20.29 4.01 1.11
CA THR A 69 -21.68 3.58 1.30
C THR A 69 -21.91 2.88 2.64
N THR A 70 -20.92 2.13 3.14
CA THR A 70 -20.97 1.48 4.46
C THR A 70 -20.43 2.36 5.60
N ARG A 71 -20.00 3.59 5.31
CA ARG A 71 -19.44 4.56 6.27
C ARG A 71 -18.30 3.96 7.11
N SER A 72 -17.44 3.17 6.49
CA SER A 72 -16.41 2.38 7.17
C SER A 72 -15.12 3.15 7.50
N VAL A 73 -14.93 4.37 6.97
CA VAL A 73 -13.68 5.14 7.11
C VAL A 73 -13.22 5.28 8.56
N THR A 74 -14.09 5.78 9.45
CA THR A 74 -13.73 6.01 10.86
C THR A 74 -13.33 4.72 11.58
N ARG A 75 -14.00 3.60 11.24
CA ARG A 75 -13.66 2.29 11.80
C ARG A 75 -12.27 1.85 11.33
N GLU A 76 -11.98 1.99 10.04
CA GLU A 76 -10.70 1.55 9.48
C GLU A 76 -9.54 2.47 9.86
N GLU A 77 -9.77 3.77 10.05
CA GLU A 77 -8.76 4.66 10.63
C GLU A 77 -8.41 4.24 12.06
N LYS A 78 -9.41 3.83 12.86
CA LYS A 78 -9.18 3.28 14.20
C LYS A 78 -8.43 1.95 14.14
N ASN A 79 -8.81 1.04 13.25
CA ASN A 79 -8.13 -0.24 13.08
C ASN A 79 -6.67 -0.07 12.66
N LEU A 80 -6.41 0.81 11.69
CA LEU A 80 -5.05 1.19 11.29
C LEU A 80 -4.25 1.80 12.44
N GLY A 81 -4.88 2.67 13.23
CA GLY A 81 -4.27 3.21 14.46
C GLY A 81 -3.85 2.10 15.42
N ASN A 82 -4.77 1.18 15.76
CA ASN A 82 -4.49 0.04 16.63
C ASN A 82 -3.37 -0.86 16.07
N PHE A 83 -3.33 -1.06 14.75
CA PHE A 83 -2.27 -1.84 14.09
C PHE A 83 -0.90 -1.18 14.24
N LEU A 84 -0.82 0.13 14.01
CA LEU A 84 0.43 0.90 14.09
C LEU A 84 0.93 1.07 15.53
N ASP A 85 0.01 1.20 16.48
CA ASP A 85 0.32 1.40 17.90
C ASP A 85 0.39 0.07 18.68
N ALA A 86 0.30 -1.07 17.99
CA ALA A 86 0.50 -2.38 18.60
C ALA A 86 1.91 -2.50 19.21
N ILE A 87 2.02 -3.22 20.33
CA ILE A 87 3.33 -3.54 20.94
C ILE A 87 4.19 -4.36 19.98
N LYS A 88 5.51 -4.22 20.06
CA LYS A 88 6.45 -4.80 19.08
C LYS A 88 6.42 -6.33 18.99
N ASP A 89 6.03 -7.03 20.05
CA ASP A 89 5.79 -8.49 20.02
C ASP A 89 4.74 -8.89 18.99
N LYS A 90 3.73 -8.03 18.76
CA LYS A 90 2.69 -8.28 17.75
C LYS A 90 3.14 -7.96 16.33
N TRP A 91 4.19 -7.15 16.16
CA TRP A 91 4.65 -6.75 14.82
C TRP A 91 5.07 -7.97 14.00
N ILE A 92 5.79 -8.90 14.63
CA ILE A 92 6.28 -10.13 14.00
C ILE A 92 5.12 -11.07 13.65
N GLU A 93 4.17 -11.28 14.56
CA GLU A 93 2.99 -12.11 14.31
C GLU A 93 2.16 -11.56 13.13
N ASN A 94 1.93 -10.23 13.09
CA ASN A 94 1.18 -9.59 12.03
C ASN A 94 1.85 -9.70 10.64
N CYS A 95 3.13 -10.06 10.56
CA CYS A 95 3.82 -10.25 9.29
C CYS A 95 3.31 -11.49 8.52
N TYR A 96 2.63 -12.40 9.20
CA TYR A 96 2.10 -13.64 8.60
C TYR A 96 0.58 -13.61 8.41
N GLU A 97 -0.07 -12.51 8.80
CA GLU A 97 -1.52 -12.34 8.67
C GLU A 97 -1.91 -11.80 7.29
N THR A 98 -3.13 -12.13 6.86
CA THR A 98 -3.71 -11.66 5.59
C THR A 98 -3.85 -10.13 5.58
N GLU A 99 -4.26 -9.55 6.71
CA GLU A 99 -4.36 -8.11 6.97
C GLU A 99 -3.10 -7.58 7.68
N GLY A 100 -1.92 -7.97 7.17
CA GLY A 100 -0.62 -7.53 7.66
C GLY A 100 -0.16 -6.17 7.11
N PRO A 101 1.16 -5.85 7.21
CA PRO A 101 1.71 -4.54 6.85
C PRO A 101 1.36 -4.05 5.43
N LEU A 102 1.44 -4.94 4.42
CA LEU A 102 1.10 -4.56 3.04
C LEU A 102 -0.39 -4.21 2.85
N TYR A 103 -1.27 -4.89 3.59
CA TYR A 103 -2.70 -4.61 3.54
C TYR A 103 -3.00 -3.24 4.14
N TRP A 104 -2.49 -2.96 5.35
CA TRP A 104 -2.71 -1.67 6.01
C TRP A 104 -2.07 -0.49 5.27
N THR A 105 -0.92 -0.71 4.65
CA THR A 105 -0.30 0.28 3.74
C THR A 105 -1.18 0.56 2.52
N THR A 106 -1.84 -0.47 1.97
CA THR A 106 -2.79 -0.29 0.85
C THR A 106 -4.10 0.36 1.30
N MET A 107 -4.62 -0.04 2.46
CA MET A 107 -5.84 0.52 3.05
C MET A 107 -5.70 2.03 3.24
N ALA A 108 -4.50 2.50 3.61
CA ALA A 108 -4.21 3.92 3.78
C ALA A 108 -4.68 4.77 2.59
N LEU A 109 -4.47 4.32 1.34
CA LEU A 109 -4.91 5.02 0.12
C LEU A 109 -6.40 5.38 0.10
N HIS A 110 -7.21 4.61 0.82
CA HIS A 110 -8.67 4.72 0.80
C HIS A 110 -9.20 5.55 1.97
N ILE A 111 -8.43 5.70 3.05
CA ILE A 111 -8.91 6.25 4.32
C ILE A 111 -8.10 7.45 4.82
N LEU A 112 -6.82 7.60 4.46
CA LEU A 112 -5.98 8.69 4.93
C LEU A 112 -5.88 9.81 3.91
N SER A 113 -6.03 11.05 4.38
CA SER A 113 -5.66 12.24 3.60
C SER A 113 -4.14 12.36 3.44
N PRO A 114 -3.62 13.17 2.51
CA PRO A 114 -2.18 13.33 2.32
C PRO A 114 -1.45 13.82 3.58
N ALA A 115 -2.10 14.67 4.38
CA ALA A 115 -1.57 15.10 5.68
C ALA A 115 -1.47 13.93 6.67
N LYS A 116 -2.54 13.16 6.84
CA LYS A 116 -2.53 11.97 7.72
C LYS A 116 -1.56 10.88 7.22
N TRP A 117 -1.38 10.76 5.91
CA TRP A 117 -0.35 9.90 5.32
C TRP A 117 1.04 10.36 5.74
N LYS A 118 1.38 11.65 5.58
CA LYS A 118 2.69 12.20 5.99
C LYS A 118 3.00 11.90 7.46
N GLU A 119 2.00 12.01 8.35
CA GLU A 119 2.16 11.69 9.78
C GLU A 119 2.40 10.20 10.08
N ARG A 120 1.93 9.28 9.22
CA ARG A 120 1.90 7.83 9.50
C ARG A 120 2.80 6.99 8.60
N ARG A 121 3.29 7.55 7.49
CA ARG A 121 4.01 6.83 6.44
C ARG A 121 5.28 6.14 6.95
N VAL A 122 6.03 6.77 7.86
CA VAL A 122 7.23 6.16 8.45
C VAL A 122 6.87 4.95 9.32
N LYS A 123 5.84 5.03 10.17
CA LYS A 123 5.38 3.86 10.93
C LYS A 123 4.95 2.71 10.00
N LEU A 124 4.30 3.01 8.87
CA LEU A 124 3.93 1.99 7.88
C LEU A 124 5.17 1.40 7.18
N LEU A 125 6.17 2.23 6.89
CA LEU A 125 7.46 1.79 6.35
C LEU A 125 8.15 0.84 7.32
N ASP A 126 8.22 1.18 8.61
CA ASP A 126 8.79 0.30 9.65
C ASP A 126 8.13 -1.07 9.63
N ARG A 127 6.79 -1.11 9.61
CA ARG A 127 6.03 -2.36 9.54
C ARG A 127 6.35 -3.16 8.27
N CYS A 128 6.60 -2.49 7.13
CA CYS A 128 7.03 -3.15 5.90
C CYS A 128 8.47 -3.66 5.96
N MET A 129 9.39 -2.95 6.63
CA MET A 129 10.78 -3.40 6.80
C MET A 129 10.89 -4.60 7.74
N VAL A 130 10.11 -4.59 8.83
CA VAL A 130 9.97 -5.76 9.71
C VAL A 130 9.38 -6.94 8.94
N LEU A 131 8.36 -6.72 8.11
CA LEU A 131 7.81 -7.77 7.23
C LEU A 131 8.88 -8.41 6.34
N ALA A 132 9.68 -7.58 5.67
CA ALA A 132 10.73 -8.02 4.77
C ALA A 132 11.77 -8.89 5.51
N GLN A 133 12.30 -8.38 6.63
CA GLN A 133 13.25 -9.08 7.49
C GLN A 133 12.69 -10.42 7.98
N THR A 134 11.51 -10.38 8.61
CA THR A 134 10.88 -11.54 9.24
C THR A 134 10.55 -12.63 8.24
N ARG A 135 10.03 -12.28 7.05
CA ARG A 135 9.73 -13.28 6.01
C ARG A 135 10.97 -13.85 5.34
N HIS A 136 12.06 -13.08 5.26
CA HIS A 136 13.32 -13.57 4.72
C HIS A 136 14.01 -14.55 5.68
N VAL A 137 14.14 -14.17 6.95
CA VAL A 137 14.81 -14.99 7.98
C VAL A 137 13.96 -16.21 8.36
N THR A 138 12.65 -16.03 8.51
CA THR A 138 11.75 -17.07 9.03
C THR A 138 10.49 -17.20 8.16
N PRO A 139 10.59 -17.78 6.95
CA PRO A 139 9.45 -17.87 6.04
C PRO A 139 8.27 -18.71 6.60
N GLY A 140 8.55 -19.65 7.51
CA GLY A 140 7.56 -20.56 8.09
C GLY A 140 6.71 -20.00 9.24
N GLY A 141 6.90 -18.73 9.63
CA GLY A 141 6.23 -18.15 10.79
C GLY A 141 7.10 -18.13 12.05
N THR A 142 7.03 -17.04 12.81
CA THR A 142 7.63 -16.94 14.14
C THR A 142 6.92 -15.89 14.99
N LYS A 143 7.16 -15.93 16.30
CA LYS A 143 6.73 -14.90 17.26
C LYS A 143 7.87 -13.97 17.70
N THR A 144 9.12 -14.40 17.51
CA THR A 144 10.33 -13.66 17.89
C THR A 144 11.33 -13.67 16.75
N LEU A 145 12.14 -12.60 16.65
CA LEU A 145 13.12 -12.45 15.57
C LEU A 145 14.52 -12.71 16.13
N ALA A 146 15.03 -13.92 15.92
CA ALA A 146 16.36 -14.30 16.40
C ALA A 146 17.49 -13.57 15.63
N ASP A 147 17.36 -13.47 14.31
CA ASP A 147 18.34 -12.81 13.44
C ASP A 147 17.89 -11.38 13.10
N LYS A 148 18.48 -10.43 13.82
CA LYS A 148 18.23 -8.99 13.69
C LYS A 148 19.27 -8.29 12.82
N ALA A 149 20.22 -9.02 12.23
CA ALA A 149 21.21 -8.42 11.35
C ALA A 149 20.56 -7.99 10.04
N VAL A 150 20.80 -6.73 9.65
CA VAL A 150 20.37 -6.17 8.36
C VAL A 150 20.91 -7.05 7.22
N LYS A 151 20.06 -7.29 6.22
CA LYS A 151 20.34 -8.13 5.06
C LYS A 151 20.69 -7.27 3.84
N GLU A 152 21.01 -7.95 2.74
CA GLU A 152 21.22 -7.31 1.45
C GLU A 152 20.01 -6.47 1.03
N TYR A 153 20.25 -5.33 0.36
CA TYR A 153 19.19 -4.41 -0.08
C TYR A 153 18.10 -5.12 -0.91
N SER A 154 18.47 -6.13 -1.69
CA SER A 154 17.55 -6.93 -2.50
C SER A 154 16.43 -7.62 -1.70
N VAL A 155 16.64 -7.87 -0.41
CA VAL A 155 15.62 -8.42 0.51
C VAL A 155 14.51 -7.38 0.78
N TYR A 156 14.88 -6.11 0.90
CA TYR A 156 13.97 -5.02 1.24
C TYR A 156 13.37 -4.35 0.00
N LYS A 157 14.11 -4.35 -1.11
CA LYS A 157 13.76 -3.65 -2.36
C LYS A 157 12.30 -3.85 -2.80
N PRO A 158 11.73 -5.08 -2.85
CA PRO A 158 10.32 -5.23 -3.24
C PRO A 158 9.35 -4.51 -2.30
N TYR A 159 9.62 -4.52 -0.99
CA TYR A 159 8.76 -3.88 0.01
C TYR A 159 8.92 -2.35 -0.01
N LEU A 160 10.14 -1.87 -0.27
CA LEU A 160 10.41 -0.45 -0.48
C LEU A 160 9.71 0.06 -1.74
N VAL A 161 9.88 -0.63 -2.88
CA VAL A 161 9.20 -0.27 -4.13
C VAL A 161 7.68 -0.31 -3.99
N PHE A 162 7.14 -1.30 -3.27
CA PHE A 162 5.72 -1.35 -2.92
C PHE A 162 5.29 -0.08 -2.18
N PHE A 163 5.99 0.28 -1.11
CA PHE A 163 5.73 1.49 -0.33
C PHE A 163 5.89 2.76 -1.17
N GLY A 164 6.91 2.83 -2.02
CA GLY A 164 7.19 3.94 -2.92
C GLY A 164 6.06 4.18 -3.92
N ILE A 165 5.51 3.13 -4.54
CA ILE A 165 4.32 3.27 -5.41
C ILE A 165 3.14 3.85 -4.63
N ILE A 166 2.87 3.37 -3.40
CA ILE A 166 1.81 3.92 -2.55
C ILE A 166 2.07 5.41 -2.25
N ASN A 167 3.31 5.78 -1.91
CA ASN A 167 3.69 7.18 -1.71
C ASN A 167 3.45 8.01 -2.97
N GLU A 168 3.81 7.50 -4.15
CA GLU A 168 3.63 8.21 -5.41
C GLU A 168 2.16 8.39 -5.82
N VAL A 169 1.26 7.50 -5.40
CA VAL A 169 -0.19 7.75 -5.53
C VAL A 169 -0.58 9.02 -4.76
N TYR A 170 -0.07 9.22 -3.53
CA TYR A 170 -0.31 10.47 -2.81
C TYR A 170 0.30 11.68 -3.51
N GLN A 171 1.55 11.57 -3.97
CA GLN A 171 2.28 12.70 -4.55
C GLN A 171 1.80 13.10 -5.95
N LYS A 172 1.30 12.14 -6.75
CA LYS A 172 1.03 12.34 -8.18
C LYS A 172 -0.45 12.20 -8.53
N VAL A 173 -1.16 11.19 -7.99
CA VAL A 173 -2.57 10.92 -8.28
C VAL A 173 -3.48 11.80 -7.43
N PHE A 174 -3.23 11.89 -6.13
CA PHE A 174 -4.04 12.66 -5.20
C PHE A 174 -3.72 14.17 -5.18
N LYS A 175 -2.67 14.60 -5.88
CA LYS A 175 -2.18 16.00 -5.89
C LYS A 175 -3.25 17.05 -6.20
N LYS A 176 -4.24 16.70 -7.03
CA LYS A 176 -5.32 17.62 -7.47
C LYS A 176 -6.66 17.33 -6.81
N VAL A 177 -6.72 16.41 -5.85
CA VAL A 177 -7.95 16.12 -5.10
C VAL A 177 -8.15 17.24 -4.07
N SER A 178 -9.29 17.92 -4.14
CA SER A 178 -9.70 18.91 -3.14
C SER A 178 -10.94 18.41 -2.39
N VAL A 179 -10.93 18.58 -1.06
CA VAL A 179 -12.10 18.33 -0.23
C VAL A 179 -12.97 19.59 -0.23
N ASN A 180 -14.17 19.48 -0.80
CA ASN A 180 -15.10 20.60 -0.91
C ASN A 180 -16.28 20.40 0.07
N GLY A 181 -16.64 21.45 0.81
CA GLY A 181 -17.75 21.41 1.77
C GLY A 181 -17.56 20.36 2.87
N ASP A 182 -18.62 19.62 3.18
CA ASP A 182 -18.65 18.60 4.24
C ASP A 182 -18.21 17.20 3.75
N ASN A 183 -17.62 17.09 2.55
CA ASN A 183 -17.19 15.81 2.02
C ASN A 183 -16.03 15.23 2.84
N SER A 184 -16.04 13.91 3.05
CA SER A 184 -14.85 13.22 3.56
C SER A 184 -13.77 13.14 2.47
N TRP A 185 -12.51 12.95 2.89
CA TRP A 185 -11.40 12.70 1.98
C TRP A 185 -11.70 11.53 1.02
N SER A 186 -12.20 10.41 1.55
CA SER A 186 -12.54 9.22 0.75
C SER A 186 -13.62 9.49 -0.31
N SER A 187 -14.58 10.36 -0.02
CA SER A 187 -15.60 10.78 -0.98
C SER A 187 -15.01 11.71 -2.04
N ALA A 188 -14.15 12.66 -1.64
CA ALA A 188 -13.45 13.54 -2.58
C ALA A 188 -12.55 12.77 -3.55
N VAL A 189 -11.83 11.74 -3.09
CA VAL A 189 -11.04 10.86 -3.96
C VAL A 189 -11.94 10.07 -4.92
N ALA A 190 -13.04 9.50 -4.41
CA ALA A 190 -13.97 8.74 -5.26
C ALA A 190 -14.61 9.61 -6.36
N ASP A 191 -14.96 10.85 -6.02
CA ASP A 191 -15.50 11.82 -6.98
C ASP A 191 -14.44 12.31 -7.95
N TYR A 192 -13.21 12.55 -7.50
CA TYR A 192 -12.12 12.91 -8.39
C TYR A 192 -11.84 11.81 -9.40
N ILE A 193 -11.77 10.54 -8.96
CA ILE A 193 -11.55 9.40 -9.85
C ILE A 193 -12.66 9.29 -10.91
N ARG A 194 -13.92 9.54 -10.54
CA ARG A 194 -15.07 9.42 -11.45
C ARG A 194 -15.09 10.46 -12.58
N HIS A 195 -14.47 11.62 -12.39
CA HIS A 195 -14.65 12.76 -13.29
C HIS A 195 -13.35 13.26 -13.95
N ASN A 196 -12.20 12.65 -13.68
CA ASN A 196 -10.89 13.17 -14.09
C ASN A 196 -10.01 12.16 -14.84
N ASP A 197 -10.61 11.28 -15.64
CA ASP A 197 -9.95 10.16 -16.36
C ASP A 197 -8.62 10.54 -17.02
N LYS A 198 -8.62 11.58 -17.85
CA LYS A 198 -7.39 12.03 -18.54
C LYS A 198 -6.29 12.42 -17.56
N ALA A 199 -6.63 13.20 -16.54
CA ALA A 199 -5.66 13.66 -15.54
C ALA A 199 -5.16 12.51 -14.66
N LEU A 200 -5.98 11.49 -14.43
CA LEU A 200 -5.60 10.26 -13.72
C LEU A 200 -4.63 9.42 -14.53
N ILE A 201 -4.90 9.21 -15.83
CA ILE A 201 -4.01 8.48 -16.73
C ILE A 201 -2.63 9.16 -16.77
N GLU A 202 -2.60 10.48 -16.99
CA GLU A 202 -1.35 11.25 -16.96
C GLU A 202 -0.64 11.18 -15.59
N ALA A 203 -1.39 11.12 -14.49
CA ALA A 203 -0.81 10.92 -13.16
C ALA A 203 -0.21 9.52 -12.99
N CYS A 204 -0.89 8.49 -13.48
CA CYS A 204 -0.41 7.11 -13.48
C CYS A 204 0.85 6.95 -14.32
N ASP A 205 0.96 7.64 -15.47
CA ASP A 205 2.20 7.66 -16.26
C ASP A 205 3.37 8.26 -15.46
N ARG A 206 3.13 9.31 -14.67
CA ARG A 206 4.16 9.87 -13.77
C ARG A 206 4.52 8.93 -12.62
N VAL A 207 3.54 8.18 -12.07
CA VAL A 207 3.82 7.16 -11.05
C VAL A 207 4.68 6.05 -11.64
N LEU A 208 4.35 5.61 -12.86
CA LEU A 208 5.11 4.60 -13.58
C LEU A 208 6.54 5.07 -13.86
N ALA A 209 6.73 6.31 -14.33
CA ALA A 209 8.05 6.89 -14.57
C ALA A 209 8.90 6.88 -13.29
N ALA A 210 8.37 7.36 -12.16
CA ALA A 210 9.11 7.33 -10.90
C ALA A 210 9.43 5.90 -10.42
N TYR A 211 8.53 4.94 -10.68
CA TYR A 211 8.81 3.53 -10.42
C TYR A 211 9.98 3.02 -11.27
N GLN A 212 9.97 3.26 -12.59
CA GLN A 212 10.97 2.71 -13.50
C GLN A 212 12.32 3.42 -13.43
N ASP A 213 12.29 4.75 -13.34
CA ASP A 213 13.44 5.61 -13.56
C ASP A 213 14.10 6.05 -12.25
N GLU A 214 13.40 5.96 -11.11
CA GLU A 214 13.89 6.44 -9.82
C GLU A 214 13.94 5.32 -8.76
N MET A 215 12.86 4.55 -8.57
CA MET A 215 12.79 3.51 -7.53
C MET A 215 13.52 2.21 -7.90
N LEU A 216 13.33 1.69 -9.12
CA LEU A 216 14.00 0.46 -9.56
C LEU A 216 15.52 0.57 -9.63
N PRO A 217 16.12 1.72 -10.00
CA PRO A 217 17.57 1.87 -10.02
C PRO A 217 18.24 1.95 -8.64
N CYS A 218 17.48 2.21 -7.57
CA CYS A 218 18.05 2.27 -6.21
C CYS A 218 18.80 0.97 -5.86
N GLU A 219 19.96 1.12 -5.22
CA GLU A 219 20.85 0.06 -4.74
C GLU A 219 21.00 0.05 -3.21
N SER A 220 20.48 1.08 -2.52
CA SER A 220 20.51 1.19 -1.07
C SER A 220 19.24 1.77 -0.47
N PHE A 221 19.07 1.60 0.85
CA PHE A 221 17.96 2.21 1.59
C PHE A 221 18.06 3.74 1.62
N SER A 222 19.28 4.28 1.70
CA SER A 222 19.55 5.72 1.70
C SER A 222 19.13 6.37 0.39
N GLU A 223 19.51 5.79 -0.76
CA GLU A 223 19.06 6.26 -2.09
C GLU A 223 17.53 6.23 -2.22
N PHE A 224 16.89 5.16 -1.74
CA PHE A 224 15.43 5.07 -1.75
C PHE A 224 14.78 6.17 -0.90
N CYS A 225 15.33 6.46 0.28
CA CYS A 225 14.85 7.53 1.15
C CYS A 225 14.99 8.91 0.51
N ASP A 226 16.06 9.17 -0.25
CA ASP A 226 16.23 10.40 -1.03
C ASP A 226 15.16 10.53 -2.12
N VAL A 227 15.07 9.52 -2.99
CA VAL A 227 14.13 9.48 -4.13
C VAL A 227 12.67 9.66 -3.69
N VAL A 228 12.25 8.98 -2.62
CA VAL A 228 10.85 8.99 -2.15
C VAL A 228 10.56 10.17 -1.19
N GLY A 229 11.57 11.01 -0.92
CA GLY A 229 11.46 12.21 -0.10
C GLY A 229 11.17 11.90 1.37
N LEU A 230 11.95 10.99 1.96
CA LEU A 230 11.86 10.56 3.36
C LEU A 230 12.98 11.14 4.24
N LEU A 231 13.95 11.85 3.68
CA LEU A 231 15.10 12.38 4.44
C LEU A 231 14.72 13.42 5.51
N GLU A 232 13.55 14.07 5.40
CA GLU A 232 13.03 14.94 6.47
C GLU A 232 12.67 14.13 7.72
N GLU A 233 12.06 12.96 7.55
CA GLU A 233 11.61 12.10 8.66
C GLU A 233 12.64 11.03 9.06
N ILE A 234 13.56 10.68 8.16
CA ILE A 234 14.64 9.71 8.34
C ILE A 234 15.98 10.40 7.99
N PRO A 235 16.54 11.20 8.91
CA PRO A 235 17.74 11.99 8.64
C PRO A 235 19.03 11.15 8.58
N ASP A 236 19.02 9.94 9.16
CA ASP A 236 20.15 8.99 9.10
C ASP A 236 19.66 7.63 8.57
N PRO A 237 19.51 7.47 7.24
CA PRO A 237 19.06 6.21 6.65
C PRO A 237 20.02 5.04 6.88
N ASP A 238 21.32 5.31 7.04
CA ASP A 238 22.35 4.26 7.10
C ASP A 238 22.27 3.45 8.40
N SER A 239 21.93 4.10 9.52
CA SER A 239 21.72 3.42 10.81
C SER A 239 20.27 2.93 11.01
N TYR A 240 19.32 3.46 10.25
CA TYR A 240 17.88 3.32 10.48
C TYR A 240 17.40 1.86 10.64
N LEU A 241 17.73 0.98 9.69
CA LEU A 241 17.27 -0.42 9.72
C LEU A 241 17.91 -1.20 10.88
N THR A 242 19.15 -0.89 11.22
CA THR A 242 19.86 -1.51 12.36
C THR A 242 19.13 -1.19 13.65
N ASP A 243 18.81 0.08 13.88
CA ASP A 243 18.09 0.53 15.07
C ASP A 243 16.66 -0.03 15.11
N LEU A 244 15.97 -0.05 13.97
CA LEU A 244 14.64 -0.63 13.86
C LEU A 244 14.64 -2.11 14.30
N PHE A 245 15.55 -2.93 13.76
CA PHE A 245 15.58 -4.36 14.08
C PHE A 245 16.10 -4.64 15.50
N ALA A 246 17.08 -3.87 15.99
CA ALA A 246 17.55 -3.95 17.37
C ALA A 246 16.42 -3.70 18.38
N SER A 247 15.44 -2.87 17.99
CA SER A 247 14.33 -2.49 18.84
C SER A 247 13.19 -3.53 18.93
N LEU A 248 13.22 -4.59 18.12
CA LEU A 248 12.24 -5.69 18.15
C LEU A 248 12.57 -6.70 19.26
N PRO A 249 11.59 -7.46 19.75
CA PRO A 249 11.84 -8.57 20.70
C PRO A 249 12.63 -9.72 20.07
#